data_AF-A0A8H4A2R9-F1
#
_entry.id   AF-A0A8H4A2R9-F1
#
_cell.length_a   1.000
_cell.length_b   1.000
_cell.length_c   1.000
_cell.angle_alpha   90.00
_cell.angle_beta   90.00
_cell.angle_gamma   90.00
#
_symmetry.space_group_name_H-M   'P 1'
#
loop_
_entity.id
_entity.type
_entity.pdbx_description
1 polymer ?
#
loop_
_entity_poly.entity_id
_entity_poly.type
_entity_poly.pdbx_seq_one_letter_code
_entity_poly.pdbx_strand_id
1 'polypeptide(L)'
;MRTDILSLYRSFLRVIERWPTDYLRPTRNFKHVLHLRVTEGFRQNLSVKDKDVLRALVMDAETELDALRRLANNEFKEKYPLSDRIYRPAANPKYYSGLVTAIDKAAKLKQEEDLKPSLWKRLFS
;
A
#
# COMPACT_ATOMS: atom_id res chain seq x y z
N MET A 1 9.79 -3.42 -26.28
CA MET A 1 9.96 -2.20 -25.47
C MET A 1 8.64 -1.63 -24.95
N ARG A 2 7.71 -1.15 -25.81
CA ARG A 2 6.43 -0.59 -25.32
C ARG A 2 5.54 -1.62 -24.59
N THR A 3 5.50 -2.86 -25.08
CA THR A 3 4.82 -3.98 -24.40
C THR A 3 5.42 -4.27 -23.03
N ASP A 4 6.74 -4.16 -22.90
CA ASP A 4 7.47 -4.46 -21.66
C ASP A 4 7.17 -3.40 -20.59
N ILE A 5 7.12 -2.11 -20.98
CA ILE A 5 6.74 -1.00 -20.10
C ILE A 5 5.30 -1.18 -19.58
N LEU A 6 4.37 -1.58 -20.45
CA LEU A 6 2.99 -1.87 -20.03
C LEU A 6 2.90 -3.08 -19.09
N SER A 7 3.71 -4.11 -19.33
CA SER A 7 3.82 -5.27 -18.43
C SER A 7 4.35 -4.85 -17.05
N LEU A 8 5.35 -3.98 -17.02
CA LEU A 8 5.94 -3.44 -15.80
C LEU A 8 4.91 -2.63 -15.00
N TYR A 9 4.18 -1.72 -15.66
CA TYR A 9 3.11 -0.95 -15.03
C TYR A 9 2.02 -1.86 -14.43
N ARG A 10 1.55 -2.86 -15.18
CA ARG A 10 0.57 -3.84 -14.68
C ARG A 10 1.10 -4.64 -13.50
N SER A 11 2.40 -4.95 -13.51
CA SER A 11 3.04 -5.67 -12.40
C SER A 11 3.07 -4.83 -11.12
N PHE A 12 3.33 -3.53 -11.21
CA PHE A 12 3.17 -2.62 -10.08
C PHE A 12 1.74 -2.64 -9.54
N LEU A 13 0.74 -2.45 -10.42
CA LEU A 13 -0.66 -2.41 -10.00
C LEU A 13 -1.07 -3.70 -9.25
N ARG A 14 -0.65 -4.87 -9.74
CA ARG A 14 -0.92 -6.15 -9.05
C ARG A 14 -0.33 -6.22 -7.65
N VAL A 15 0.88 -5.70 -7.44
CA VAL A 15 1.52 -5.72 -6.11
C VAL A 15 0.84 -4.70 -5.19
N ILE A 16 0.51 -3.51 -5.71
CA ILE A 16 -0.20 -2.47 -4.96
C ILE A 16 -1.58 -2.95 -4.52
N GLU A 17 -2.30 -3.68 -5.37
CA GLU A 17 -3.61 -4.22 -5.04
C GLU A 17 -3.59 -5.17 -3.84
N ARG A 18 -2.50 -5.92 -3.67
CA ARG A 18 -2.28 -6.82 -2.53
C ARG A 18 -1.89 -6.10 -1.24
N TRP A 19 -1.57 -4.81 -1.31
CA TRP A 19 -1.20 -4.03 -0.13
C TRP A 19 -2.41 -3.90 0.82
N PRO A 20 -2.22 -4.04 2.14
CA PRO A 20 -3.32 -3.94 3.10
C PRO A 20 -4.02 -2.58 3.04
N THR A 21 -5.35 -2.61 3.16
CA THR A 21 -6.18 -1.41 3.28
C THR A 21 -6.07 -0.84 4.69
N ASP A 22 -5.75 0.45 4.78
CA ASP A 22 -5.75 1.18 6.05
C ASP A 22 -7.08 1.91 6.24
N TYR A 23 -7.96 1.31 7.03
CA TYR A 23 -9.29 1.85 7.34
C TYR A 23 -9.27 3.06 8.27
N LEU A 24 -8.21 3.20 9.09
CA LEU A 24 -8.08 4.37 9.95
C LEU A 24 -7.77 5.62 9.12
N ARG A 25 -7.04 5.47 8.01
CA ARG A 25 -6.61 6.56 7.12
C ARG A 25 -7.10 6.34 5.68
N PRO A 26 -8.41 6.34 5.40
CA PRO A 26 -8.96 5.97 4.09
C PRO A 26 -8.49 6.90 2.96
N THR A 27 -8.29 8.19 3.23
CA THR A 27 -7.89 9.20 2.22
C THR A 27 -6.37 9.35 2.07
N ARG A 28 -5.57 8.75 2.94
CA ARG A 28 -4.11 8.89 2.97
C ARG A 28 -3.43 7.56 3.32
N ASN A 29 -3.94 6.46 2.77
CA ASN A 29 -3.32 5.15 2.93
C ASN A 29 -2.16 4.95 1.94
N PHE A 30 -1.25 4.06 2.29
CA PHE A 30 -0.06 3.80 1.48
C PHE A 30 -0.40 3.23 0.10
N LYS A 31 -1.44 2.39 0.01
CA LYS A 31 -1.93 1.84 -1.27
C LYS A 31 -2.28 2.97 -2.26
N HIS A 32 -3.01 3.99 -1.81
CA HIS A 32 -3.36 5.16 -2.61
C HIS A 32 -2.13 5.94 -3.06
N VAL A 33 -1.18 6.19 -2.14
CA VAL A 33 0.08 6.87 -2.46
C VAL A 33 0.89 6.11 -3.51
N LEU A 34 0.96 4.77 -3.39
CA LEU A 34 1.63 3.93 -4.37
C LEU A 34 0.96 4.01 -5.75
N HIS A 35 -0.37 3.94 -5.81
CA HIS A 35 -1.11 4.09 -7.08
C HIS A 35 -0.81 5.43 -7.75
N LEU A 36 -0.88 6.53 -6.99
CA LEU A 36 -0.59 7.86 -7.50
C LEU A 36 0.85 7.95 -8.02
N ARG A 37 1.82 7.54 -7.21
CA ARG A 37 3.24 7.60 -7.55
C ARG A 37 3.57 6.80 -8.81
N VAL A 38 3.05 5.57 -8.92
CA VAL A 38 3.29 4.73 -10.11
C VAL A 38 2.57 5.31 -11.32
N THR A 39 1.32 5.72 -11.20
CA THR A 39 0.57 6.26 -12.34
C THR A 39 1.19 7.54 -12.88
N GLU A 40 1.53 8.48 -11.99
CA GLU A 40 2.18 9.73 -12.38
C GLU A 40 3.60 9.50 -12.89
N GLY A 41 4.39 8.61 -12.28
CA GLY A 41 5.73 8.30 -12.73
C GLY A 41 5.76 7.71 -14.15
N PHE A 42 4.84 6.80 -14.47
CA PHE A 42 4.72 6.29 -15.84
C PHE A 42 4.20 7.36 -16.80
N ARG A 43 3.21 8.16 -16.39
CA ARG A 43 2.63 9.24 -17.21
C ARG A 43 3.67 10.29 -17.61
N GLN A 44 4.47 10.76 -16.65
CA GLN A 44 5.50 11.79 -16.87
C GLN A 44 6.59 11.31 -17.82
N ASN A 45 6.89 10.01 -17.82
CA ASN A 45 7.95 9.42 -18.65
C ASN A 45 7.47 8.91 -20.03
N LEU A 46 6.19 9.07 -20.39
CA LEU A 46 5.66 8.63 -21.70
C LEU A 46 6.32 9.33 -22.90
N SER A 47 6.79 10.56 -22.72
CA SER A 47 7.33 11.40 -23.79
C SER A 47 8.86 11.31 -23.93
N VAL A 48 9.53 10.51 -23.09
CA VAL A 48 11.00 10.34 -23.14
C VAL A 48 11.36 9.64 -24.45
N LYS A 49 12.11 10.36 -25.31
CA LYS A 49 12.55 9.86 -26.63
C LYS A 49 13.97 9.29 -26.61
N ASP A 50 14.78 9.73 -25.64
CA ASP A 50 16.14 9.27 -25.46
C ASP A 50 16.12 7.80 -24.99
N LYS A 51 16.80 6.93 -25.74
CA LYS A 51 16.81 5.49 -25.50
C LYS A 51 17.61 5.11 -24.26
N ASP A 52 18.69 5.82 -23.97
CA ASP A 52 19.56 5.52 -22.84
C ASP A 52 18.91 5.98 -21.53
N VAL A 53 18.27 7.16 -21.54
CA VAL A 53 17.43 7.62 -20.42
C VAL A 53 16.26 6.67 -20.20
N LEU A 54 15.58 6.25 -21.26
CA LEU A 54 14.47 5.29 -21.14
C LEU A 54 14.92 3.94 -20.58
N ARG A 55 16.11 3.46 -20.96
CA ARG A 55 16.68 2.22 -20.41
C ARG A 55 16.96 2.36 -18.91
N ALA A 56 17.58 3.47 -18.48
CA ALA A 56 17.84 3.73 -17.07
C ALA A 56 16.54 3.77 -16.24
N LEU A 57 15.52 4.48 -16.73
CA LEU A 57 14.21 4.55 -16.08
C LEU A 57 13.54 3.18 -15.92
N VAL A 58 13.66 2.31 -16.93
CA VAL A 58 13.13 0.95 -16.87
C VAL A 58 13.88 0.12 -15.82
N MET A 59 15.21 0.20 -15.78
CA MET A 59 16.03 -0.51 -14.78
C MET A 59 15.71 -0.07 -13.34
N ASP A 60 15.54 1.24 -13.13
CA ASP A 60 15.15 1.78 -11.82
C ASP A 60 13.76 1.27 -11.43
N ALA A 61 12.79 1.33 -12.35
CA ALA A 61 11.43 0.85 -12.10
C ALA A 61 11.36 -0.67 -11.85
N GLU A 62 12.22 -1.47 -12.49
CA GLU A 62 12.34 -2.91 -12.19
C GLU A 62 12.88 -3.15 -10.77
N THR A 63 13.90 -2.39 -10.37
CA THR A 63 14.48 -2.46 -9.01
C THR A 63 13.45 -2.07 -7.95
N GLU A 64 12.69 -1.02 -8.21
CA GLU A 64 11.61 -0.55 -7.32
C GLU A 64 10.47 -1.56 -7.22
N LEU A 65 10.09 -2.19 -8.33
CA LEU A 65 9.08 -3.25 -8.34
C LEU A 65 9.53 -4.44 -7.50
N ASP A 66 10.79 -4.85 -7.62
CA ASP A 66 11.35 -5.92 -6.81
C ASP A 66 11.32 -5.56 -5.32
N ALA A 67 11.82 -4.38 -4.96
CA ALA A 67 11.75 -3.89 -3.57
C ALA A 67 10.32 -3.89 -3.03
N LEU A 68 9.35 -3.42 -3.82
CA LEU A 68 7.94 -3.41 -3.42
C LEU A 68 7.38 -4.84 -3.24
N ARG A 69 7.75 -5.79 -4.09
CA ARG A 69 7.37 -7.22 -3.93
C ARG A 69 7.92 -7.81 -2.65
N ARG A 70 9.19 -7.54 -2.33
CA ARG A 70 9.85 -8.04 -1.12
C ARG A 70 9.18 -7.52 0.15
N LEU A 71 8.79 -6.24 0.14
CA LEU A 71 8.00 -5.65 1.22
C LEU A 71 6.59 -6.25 1.31
N ALA A 72 5.88 -6.37 0.19
CA ALA A 72 4.52 -6.91 0.16
C ALA A 72 4.45 -8.38 0.60
N ASN A 73 5.49 -9.15 0.31
CA ASN A 73 5.62 -10.55 0.72
C ASN A 73 6.17 -10.71 2.14
N ASN A 74 6.36 -9.62 2.91
CA ASN A 74 6.92 -9.65 4.27
C ASN A 74 8.31 -10.32 4.37
N GLU A 75 9.12 -10.32 3.32
CA GLU A 75 10.41 -11.05 3.27
C GLU A 75 11.33 -10.66 4.45
N PHE A 76 11.37 -9.37 4.81
CA PHE A 76 12.24 -8.90 5.89
C PHE A 76 11.77 -9.32 7.28
N LYS A 77 10.47 -9.55 7.46
CA LYS A 77 9.92 -10.09 8.72
C LYS A 77 10.36 -11.55 8.89
N GLU A 78 10.37 -12.31 7.80
CA GLU A 78 10.81 -13.71 7.80
C GLU A 78 12.32 -13.82 7.93
N LYS A 79 13.06 -12.97 7.21
CA LYS A 79 14.53 -12.96 7.22
C LYS A 79 15.13 -12.47 8.53
N TYR A 80 14.49 -11.50 9.18
CA TYR A 80 14.96 -10.91 10.43
C TYR A 80 13.86 -11.01 11.50
N PRO A 81 13.59 -12.24 12.00
CA PRO A 81 12.53 -12.44 12.97
C PRO A 81 12.84 -11.71 14.27
N LEU A 82 11.86 -10.98 14.77
CA LEU A 82 11.93 -10.33 16.08
C LEU A 82 11.50 -11.30 17.18
N SER A 83 12.09 -11.17 18.36
CA SER A 83 11.67 -11.98 19.52
C SER A 83 10.25 -11.62 19.92
N ASP A 84 9.42 -12.64 20.18
CA ASP A 84 8.07 -12.50 20.73
C ASP A 84 8.01 -11.64 22.00
N ARG A 85 9.11 -11.56 22.75
CA ARG A 85 9.25 -10.71 23.94
C ARG A 85 9.01 -9.23 23.64
N ILE A 86 9.38 -8.77 22.45
CA ILE A 86 9.16 -7.36 22.04
C ILE A 86 7.66 -7.05 21.98
N TYR A 87 6.83 -8.01 21.59
CA TYR A 87 5.38 -7.86 21.54
C TYR A 87 4.68 -8.11 22.88
N ARG A 88 5.43 -8.47 23.94
CA ARG A 88 4.91 -8.80 25.28
C ARG A 88 5.77 -8.14 26.36
N PRO A 89 5.69 -6.80 26.52
CA PRO A 89 6.50 -6.07 27.48
C PRO A 89 6.16 -6.51 28.92
N ALA A 90 7.17 -6.59 29.80
CA ALA A 90 7.01 -7.12 31.15
C ALA A 90 5.95 -6.38 31.98
N ALA A 91 5.87 -5.05 31.82
CA ALA A 91 4.89 -4.22 32.51
C ALA A 91 3.44 -4.47 32.06
N ASN A 92 3.22 -4.86 30.80
CA ASN A 92 1.90 -5.19 30.27
C ASN A 92 1.99 -6.18 29.10
N PRO A 93 1.96 -7.49 29.38
CA PRO A 93 2.10 -8.52 28.35
C PRO A 93 1.01 -8.50 27.27
N LYS A 94 -0.14 -7.85 27.55
CA LYS A 94 -1.29 -7.76 26.63
C LYS A 94 -1.36 -6.45 25.85
N TYR A 95 -0.38 -5.55 26.02
CA TYR A 95 -0.43 -4.19 25.46
C TYR A 95 -0.67 -4.18 23.95
N TYR A 96 0.23 -4.81 23.18
CA TYR A 96 0.14 -4.78 21.71
C TYR A 96 -1.06 -5.57 21.18
N SER A 97 -1.44 -6.69 21.80
CA SER A 97 -2.66 -7.42 21.41
C SER A 97 -3.94 -6.59 21.67
N GLY A 98 -3.99 -5.87 22.78
CA GLY A 98 -5.09 -4.96 23.08
C GLY A 98 -5.15 -3.78 22.11
N LEU A 99 -3.99 -3.22 21.76
CA LEU A 99 -3.87 -2.14 20.79
C LEU A 99 -4.37 -2.56 19.40
N VAL A 100 -3.96 -3.73 18.91
CA VAL A 100 -4.45 -4.29 17.63
C VAL A 100 -5.96 -4.47 17.68
N THR A 101 -6.50 -5.05 18.76
CA THR A 101 -7.95 -5.23 18.94
C THR A 101 -8.71 -3.90 18.91
N ALA A 102 -8.18 -2.88 19.57
CA ALA A 102 -8.79 -1.55 19.60
C ALA A 102 -8.77 -0.88 18.22
N ILE A 103 -7.65 -1.01 17.49
CA ILE A 103 -7.51 -0.54 16.11
C ILE A 103 -8.53 -1.22 15.19
N ASP A 104 -8.65 -2.55 15.27
CA ASP A 104 -9.60 -3.32 14.45
C ASP A 104 -11.05 -2.93 14.75
N LYS A 105 -11.38 -2.72 16.02
CA LYS A 105 -12.70 -2.24 16.43
C LYS A 105 -13.00 -0.85 15.85
N ALA A 106 -12.05 0.08 15.97
CA ALA A 106 -12.19 1.43 15.42
C ALA A 106 -12.33 1.43 13.90
N ALA A 107 -11.56 0.58 13.21
CA ALA A 107 -11.65 0.40 11.76
C ALA A 107 -13.04 -0.09 11.32
N LYS A 108 -13.62 -1.08 12.01
CA LYS A 108 -14.98 -1.59 11.71
C LYS A 108 -16.06 -0.53 11.92
N LEU A 109 -16.01 0.18 13.05
CA LEU A 109 -16.97 1.25 13.34
C LEU A 109 -16.95 2.33 12.25
N LYS A 110 -15.76 2.72 11.80
CA LYS A 110 -15.61 3.70 10.73
C LYS A 110 -16.16 3.20 9.39
N GLN A 111 -15.94 1.94 9.04
CA GLN A 111 -16.55 1.35 7.83
C GLN A 111 -18.09 1.38 7.91
N GLU A 112 -18.66 1.04 9.06
CA GLU A 112 -20.12 1.08 9.26
C GLU A 112 -20.68 2.50 9.16
N GLU A 113 -19.96 3.51 9.64
CA GLU A 113 -20.32 4.92 9.49
C GLU A 113 -20.27 5.37 8.02
N ASP A 114 -19.19 5.04 7.30
CA ASP A 114 -19.00 5.41 5.90
C ASP A 114 -20.04 4.75 4.97
N LEU A 115 -20.54 3.56 5.32
CA LEU A 115 -21.59 2.84 4.57
C LEU A 115 -22.99 3.39 4.78
N LYS A 116 -23.25 4.12 5.88
CA LYS A 116 -24.58 4.69 6.13
C LYS A 116 -24.83 5.80 5.12
N PRO A 117 -25.90 5.74 4.30
CA PRO A 117 -26.23 6.84 3.41
C PRO A 117 -26.45 8.08 4.26
N SER A 118 -25.86 9.20 3.84
CA SER A 118 -26.06 10.49 4.49
C SER A 118 -27.54 10.68 4.75
N LEU A 119 -27.92 10.79 6.04
CA LEU A 119 -29.31 11.02 6.45
C LEU A 119 -29.87 12.28 5.74
N TRP A 120 -29.00 13.25 5.45
CA TRP A 120 -29.31 14.44 4.67
C TRP A 120 -29.65 14.11 3.19
N LYS A 121 -28.99 13.14 2.55
CA LYS A 121 -29.37 12.69 1.20
C LYS A 121 -30.73 11.99 1.15
N ARG A 122 -31.20 11.40 2.26
CA ARG A 122 -32.53 10.77 2.33
C ARG A 122 -33.64 11.73 2.73
N LEU A 123 -33.30 12.81 3.42
CA LEU A 123 -34.23 13.86 3.85
C LEU A 123 -34.41 14.98 2.81
N PHE A 124 -33.43 15.15 1.91
CA PHE A 124 -33.42 16.20 0.88
C PHE A 124 -33.29 15.64 -0.55
N SER A 125 -33.69 14.38 -0.76
CA SER A 125 -33.91 13.78 -2.08
C SER A 125 -35.39 13.60 -2.36
#